data_AF-A0A372JJN0-F1
#
_entry.id   AF-A0A372JJN0-F1
#
_cell.length_a   1.000
_cell.length_b   1.000
_cell.length_c   1.000
_cell.angle_alpha   90.00
_cell.angle_beta   90.00
_cell.angle_gamma   90.00
#
_symmetry.space_group_name_H-M   'P 1'
#
loop_
_entity.id
_entity.type
_entity.pdbx_description
1 polymer ?
#
loop_
_entity_poly.entity_id
_entity_poly.type
_entity_poly.pdbx_seq_one_letter_code
_entity_poly.pdbx_strand_id
1 'polypeptide(L)'
;MQLREIQKRAWDNKVTQGFNTTDLNLEFALAHAELSEAFEASRKQPGNLGEELADVLLFLVSIAEMRGVDLDTAVEAKLAKNAARVYQRNDTGILVKTEETIAAERG
;
A
#
# COMPACT_ATOMS: atom_id res chain seq x y z
N MET A 1 -15.20 -8.63 -2.32
CA MET A 1 -14.46 -8.58 -1.05
C MET A 1 -14.05 -7.13 -0.83
N GLN A 2 -14.38 -6.55 0.33
CA GLN A 2 -13.93 -5.19 0.70
C GLN A 2 -12.51 -5.24 1.27
N LEU A 3 -11.71 -4.17 1.17
CA LEU A 3 -10.31 -4.18 1.60
C LEU A 3 -10.17 -4.53 3.10
N ARG A 4 -11.12 -4.07 3.92
CA ARG A 4 -11.22 -4.43 5.35
C ARG A 4 -11.29 -5.95 5.57
N GLU A 5 -12.02 -6.68 4.72
CA GLU A 5 -12.12 -8.14 4.81
C GLU A 5 -10.81 -8.83 4.41
N ILE A 6 -10.13 -8.33 3.36
CA ILE A 6 -8.80 -8.80 2.96
C ILE A 6 -7.81 -8.65 4.11
N GLN A 7 -7.80 -7.47 4.72
CA GLN A 7 -6.93 -7.13 5.84
C GLN A 7 -7.08 -8.12 7.00
N LYS A 8 -8.33 -8.37 7.45
CA LYS A 8 -8.58 -9.34 8.54
C LYS A 8 -8.17 -10.75 8.15
N ARG A 9 -8.53 -11.22 6.94
CA ARG A 9 -8.21 -12.58 6.48
C ARG A 9 -6.70 -12.81 6.34
N ALA A 10 -5.96 -11.83 5.84
CA ALA A 10 -4.51 -11.90 5.73
C ALA A 10 -3.85 -12.04 7.11
N TRP A 11 -4.29 -11.22 8.07
CA TRP A 11 -3.82 -11.27 9.45
C TRP A 11 -4.17 -12.57 10.16
N ASP A 12 -5.42 -13.02 10.08
CA ASP A 12 -5.89 -14.25 10.72
C ASP A 12 -5.10 -15.46 10.20
N ASN A 13 -4.83 -15.51 8.89
CA ASN A 13 -3.97 -16.54 8.31
C ASN A 13 -2.54 -16.45 8.87
N LYS A 14 -1.97 -15.25 8.97
CA LYS A 14 -0.62 -15.03 9.52
C LYS A 14 -0.50 -15.52 10.97
N VAL A 15 -1.49 -15.20 11.80
CA VAL A 15 -1.59 -15.69 13.19
C VAL A 15 -1.73 -17.22 13.21
N THR A 16 -2.62 -17.78 12.37
CA THR A 16 -2.87 -19.22 12.32
C THR A 16 -1.63 -20.02 11.93
N GLN A 17 -0.85 -19.52 10.97
CA GLN A 17 0.39 -20.17 10.52
C GLN A 17 1.59 -19.94 11.45
N GLY A 18 1.43 -19.12 12.50
CA GLY A 18 2.53 -18.81 13.43
C GLY A 18 3.64 -17.96 12.81
N PHE A 19 3.31 -17.16 11.80
CA PHE A 19 4.25 -16.20 11.22
C PHE A 19 4.52 -15.02 12.16
N ASN A 20 5.54 -14.23 11.82
CA ASN A 20 5.85 -13.01 12.57
C ASN A 20 4.64 -12.07 12.64
N THR A 21 4.30 -11.65 13.86
CA THR A 21 3.22 -10.72 14.16
C THR A 21 3.66 -9.61 15.12
N THR A 22 4.94 -9.56 15.45
CA THR A 22 5.49 -8.69 16.52
C THR A 22 6.62 -7.79 16.03
N ASP A 23 7.45 -8.24 15.09
CA ASP A 23 8.55 -7.46 14.53
C ASP A 23 8.09 -6.69 13.28
N LEU A 24 7.80 -5.40 13.46
CA LEU A 24 7.36 -4.54 12.37
C LEU A 24 8.44 -4.32 11.29
N ASN A 25 9.72 -4.28 11.68
CA ASN A 25 10.80 -4.04 10.72
C ASN A 25 10.96 -5.24 9.78
N LEU A 26 10.82 -6.46 10.33
CA LEU A 26 10.81 -7.68 9.54
C LEU A 26 9.64 -7.70 8.54
N GLU A 27 8.44 -7.24 8.93
CA GLU A 27 7.31 -7.17 8.00
C GLU A 27 7.56 -6.22 6.83
N PHE A 28 8.16 -5.06 7.08
CA PHE A 28 8.54 -4.14 6.00
C PHE A 28 9.62 -4.75 5.10
N ALA A 29 10.58 -5.49 5.65
CA ALA A 29 11.60 -6.18 4.86
C ALA A 29 10.97 -7.24 3.94
N LEU A 30 10.00 -8.01 4.43
CA LEU A 30 9.27 -9.00 3.64
C LEU A 30 8.41 -8.34 2.56
N ALA A 31 7.67 -7.28 2.87
CA ALA A 31 6.92 -6.51 1.87
C ALA A 31 7.81 -5.96 0.74
N HIS A 32 9.04 -5.54 1.07
CA HIS A 32 10.04 -5.13 0.08
C HIS A 32 10.54 -6.29 -0.79
N ALA A 33 10.64 -7.50 -0.24
CA ALA A 33 10.99 -8.69 -1.00
C ALA A 33 9.90 -9.00 -2.04
N GLU A 34 8.63 -9.04 -1.64
CA GLU A 34 7.50 -9.25 -2.57
C GLU A 34 7.45 -8.18 -3.67
N LEU A 35 7.75 -6.93 -3.35
CA LEU A 35 7.79 -5.86 -4.36
C LEU A 35 8.92 -6.09 -5.37
N SER A 36 10.03 -6.69 -4.92
CA SER A 36 11.14 -7.07 -5.81
C SER A 36 10.76 -8.25 -6.70
N GLU A 37 10.00 -9.22 -6.18
CA GLU A 37 9.47 -10.35 -6.95
C GLU A 37 8.46 -9.87 -8.01
N ALA A 38 7.55 -8.97 -7.66
CA ALA A 38 6.63 -8.33 -8.61
C ALA A 38 7.37 -7.59 -9.74
N PHE A 39 8.45 -6.88 -9.41
CA PHE A 39 9.29 -6.22 -10.40
C PHE A 39 9.96 -7.23 -11.34
N GLU A 40 10.53 -8.31 -10.82
CA GLU A 40 11.14 -9.37 -11.63
C GLU A 40 10.12 -10.09 -12.51
N ALA A 41 8.92 -10.40 -11.98
CA ALA A 41 7.82 -10.99 -12.74
C ALA A 41 7.40 -10.09 -13.91
N SER A 42 7.29 -8.77 -13.69
CA SER A 42 6.95 -7.82 -14.77
C SER A 42 7.92 -7.86 -15.96
N ARG A 43 9.19 -8.22 -15.70
CA ARG A 43 10.26 -8.24 -16.71
C ARG A 43 10.43 -9.60 -17.37
N LYS A 44 10.26 -10.69 -16.60
CA LYS A 44 10.68 -12.04 -17.02
C LYS A 44 9.53 -13.04 -17.10
N GLN A 45 8.49 -12.87 -16.29
CA GLN A 45 7.39 -13.82 -16.12
C GLN A 45 6.06 -13.08 -15.94
N PRO A 46 5.60 -12.30 -16.95
CA PRO A 46 4.46 -11.41 -16.80
C PRO A 46 3.15 -12.13 -16.45
N GLY A 47 3.07 -13.45 -16.70
CA GLY A 47 1.94 -14.27 -16.25
C GLY A 47 1.80 -14.37 -14.73
N ASN A 48 2.89 -14.20 -13.98
CA ASN A 48 2.89 -14.27 -12.52
C ASN A 48 2.69 -12.90 -11.85
N LEU A 49 2.78 -11.80 -12.60
CA LEU A 49 2.71 -10.44 -12.05
C LEU A 49 1.48 -10.21 -11.16
N GLY A 50 0.34 -10.79 -11.52
CA GLY A 50 -0.88 -10.67 -10.73
C GLY A 50 -0.79 -11.31 -9.35
N GLU A 51 -0.07 -12.42 -9.23
CA GLU A 51 0.16 -13.14 -7.96
C GLU A 51 1.10 -12.33 -7.07
N GLU A 52 2.25 -11.91 -7.61
CA GLU A 52 3.23 -11.11 -6.86
C GLU A 52 2.67 -9.78 -6.36
N LEU A 53 1.83 -9.11 -7.17
CA LEU A 53 1.13 -7.89 -6.73
C LEU A 53 0.13 -8.18 -5.61
N ALA A 54 -0.47 -9.37 -5.59
CA ALA A 54 -1.34 -9.78 -4.49
C ALA A 54 -0.52 -10.04 -3.22
N ASP A 55 0.68 -10.61 -3.31
CA ASP A 55 1.56 -10.83 -2.15
C ASP A 55 2.02 -9.52 -1.54
N VAL A 56 2.41 -8.54 -2.36
CA VAL A 56 2.68 -7.16 -1.89
C VAL A 56 1.49 -6.58 -1.13
N LEU A 57 0.27 -6.74 -1.67
CA LEU A 57 -0.95 -6.26 -1.02
C LEU A 57 -1.18 -6.97 0.32
N LEU A 58 -1.02 -8.30 0.39
CA LEU A 58 -1.26 -9.09 1.60
C LEU A 58 -0.30 -8.73 2.73
N PHE A 59 0.97 -8.46 2.42
CA PHE A 59 1.91 -7.92 3.41
C PHE A 59 1.53 -6.51 3.86
N LEU A 60 1.16 -5.62 2.92
CA LEU A 60 0.80 -4.24 3.26
C LEU A 60 -0.43 -4.16 4.17
N VAL A 61 -1.49 -4.94 3.88
CA VAL A 61 -2.68 -4.98 4.73
C VAL A 61 -2.38 -5.64 6.08
N SER A 62 -1.49 -6.63 6.14
CA SER A 62 -1.08 -7.27 7.39
C SER A 62 -0.30 -6.29 8.28
N ILE A 63 0.56 -5.44 7.70
CA ILE A 63 1.25 -4.36 8.41
C ILE A 63 0.24 -3.35 8.98
N ALA A 64 -0.80 -2.99 8.20
CA ALA A 64 -1.84 -2.09 8.68
C ALA A 64 -2.58 -2.69 9.90
N GLU A 65 -2.96 -3.96 9.83
CA GLU A 65 -3.61 -4.67 10.93
C GLU A 65 -2.71 -4.77 12.18
N MET A 66 -1.42 -5.08 12.00
CA MET A 66 -0.41 -5.09 13.08
C MET A 66 -0.34 -3.76 13.83
N ARG A 67 -0.62 -2.65 13.14
CA ARG A 67 -0.58 -1.29 13.70
C ARG A 67 -1.95 -0.74 14.09
N GLY A 68 -3.00 -1.55 14.01
CA GLY A 68 -4.37 -1.13 14.33
C GLY A 68 -4.93 -0.07 13.36
N VAL A 69 -4.42 -0.03 12.13
CA VAL A 69 -4.87 0.91 11.10
C VAL A 69 -5.99 0.26 10.29
N ASP A 70 -7.16 0.90 10.22
CA ASP A 70 -8.18 0.56 9.24
C ASP A 70 -7.74 1.09 7.86
N LEU A 71 -7.14 0.21 7.05
CA LEU A 71 -6.57 0.62 5.77
C LEU A 71 -7.66 0.97 4.74
N ASP A 72 -8.84 0.36 4.84
CA ASP A 72 -9.99 0.63 3.96
C ASP A 72 -10.42 2.10 4.10
N THR A 73 -10.67 2.55 5.34
CA THR A 73 -11.00 3.96 5.61
C THR A 73 -9.84 4.90 5.25
N ALA A 74 -8.59 4.51 5.51
CA ALA A 74 -7.44 5.33 5.15
C ALA A 74 -7.29 5.50 3.63
N VAL A 75 -7.57 4.45 2.85
CA VAL A 75 -7.56 4.49 1.39
C VAL A 75 -8.72 5.35 0.86
N GLU A 76 -9.93 5.19 1.38
CA GLU A 76 -11.08 6.03 0.99
C GLU A 76 -10.81 7.53 1.22
N ALA A 77 -10.32 7.88 2.41
CA ALA A 77 -9.95 9.25 2.74
C ALA A 77 -8.83 9.76 1.80
N LYS A 78 -7.86 8.90 1.48
CA LYS A 78 -6.76 9.26 0.57
C LYS A 78 -7.23 9.45 -0.87
N LEU A 79 -8.15 8.62 -1.35
CA LEU A 79 -8.73 8.72 -2.69
C LEU A 79 -9.51 10.03 -2.83
N ALA A 80 -10.37 10.36 -1.86
CA ALA A 80 -11.10 11.62 -1.84
C ALA A 80 -10.15 12.82 -1.85
N LYS A 81 -9.11 12.78 -1.00
CA LYS A 81 -8.07 13.81 -0.94
C LYS A 81 -7.32 13.94 -2.26
N ASN A 82 -6.95 12.83 -2.90
CA ASN A 82 -6.23 12.83 -4.18
C ASN A 82 -7.10 13.38 -5.32
N ALA A 83 -8.39 13.06 -5.36
CA ALA A 83 -9.32 13.52 -6.38
C ALA A 83 -9.53 15.06 -6.34
N ALA A 84 -9.40 15.66 -5.15
CA ALA A 84 -9.51 17.10 -4.97
C ALA A 84 -8.21 17.88 -5.27
N ARG A 85 -7.09 17.20 -5.56
CA ARG A 85 -5.79 17.87 -5.79
C ARG A 85 -5.76 18.59 -7.11
N VAL A 86 -5.22 19.81 -7.08
CA VAL A 86 -4.84 20.55 -8.28
C VAL A 86 -3.32 20.45 -8.45
N TYR A 87 -2.90 20.23 -9.69
CA TYR A 87 -1.49 20.15 -10.06
C TYR A 87 -1.14 21.23 -11.07
N GLN A 88 0.09 21.72 -10.99
CA GLN A 88 0.71 22.61 -11.97
C GLN A 88 2.06 22.04 -12.40
N ARG A 89 2.53 22.39 -13.59
CA ARG A 89 3.91 22.06 -13.99
C ARG A 89 4.86 23.08 -13.39
N ASN A 90 5.96 22.61 -12.82
CA ASN A 90 7.08 23.46 -12.42
C ASN A 90 7.98 23.79 -13.63
N ASP A 91 9.06 24.53 -13.37
CA ASP A 91 10.03 24.95 -14.41
C ASP A 91 10.71 23.79 -15.14
N THR A 92 10.74 22.59 -14.54
CA THR A 92 11.28 21.36 -15.16
C THR A 92 10.22 20.51 -15.87
N GLY A 93 8.96 20.98 -15.90
CA GLY A 93 7.84 20.31 -16.53
C GLY A 93 7.20 19.20 -15.68
N ILE A 94 7.65 18.97 -14.45
CA ILE A 94 7.10 17.95 -13.55
C ILE A 94 5.80 18.47 -12.92
N LEU A 95 4.78 17.61 -12.84
CA LEU A 95 3.54 17.93 -12.11
C LEU A 95 3.81 17.97 -10.61
N VAL A 96 3.61 19.13 -10.02
CA VAL A 96 3.67 19.38 -8.58
C VAL A 96 2.29 19.87 -8.11
N LYS A 97 1.97 19.62 -6.83
CA LYS A 97 0.73 20.18 -6.25
C LYS A 97 0.81 21.71 -6.23
N THR A 98 -0.32 22.39 -6.41
CA THR A 98 -0.36 23.85 -6.24
C THR A 98 -0.17 24.25 -4.78
N GLU A 99 0.21 25.52 -4.53
CA GLU A 99 0.38 26.04 -3.18
C GLU A 99 -0.93 26.01 -2.39
N GLU A 100 -2.07 26.31 -3.03
CA GLU A 100 -3.40 26.23 -2.40
C GLU A 100 -3.73 24.80 -1.99
N THR A 101 -3.41 23.82 -2.85
CA THR A 101 -3.56 22.40 -2.52
C THR A 101 -2.70 22.05 -1.32
N ILE A 102 -1.43 22.47 -1.28
CA ILE A 102 -0.54 22.20 -0.14
C ILE A 102 -1.06 22.84 1.14
N ALA A 103 -1.54 24.09 1.09
CA ALA A 103 -2.09 24.79 2.24
C ALA A 103 -3.34 24.10 2.80
N ALA A 104 -4.26 23.67 1.93
CA ALA A 104 -5.48 22.94 2.32
C ALA A 104 -5.19 21.57 2.95
N GLU A 105 -4.05 20.94 2.63
CA GLU A 105 -3.67 19.64 3.21
C GLU A 105 -2.93 19.75 4.57
N ARG A 106 -2.50 20.94 4.98
CA ARG A 106 -1.73 21.21 6.22
C ARG A 106 -2.59 21.66 7.41
N GLY A 107 -3.80 22.14 7.16
CA GLY A 107 -4.81 22.44 8.19
C GLY A 107 -5.62 21.22 8.57
#